data_AF-A0A1Y2ALZ0-F1
#
_entry.id   AF-A0A1Y2ALZ0-F1
#
_cell.length_a   1.000
_cell.length_b   1.000
_cell.length_c   1.000
_cell.angle_alpha   90.00
_cell.angle_beta   90.00
_cell.angle_gamma   90.00
#
_symmetry.space_group_name_H-M   'P 1'
#
loop_
_entity.id
_entity.type
_entity.pdbx_description
1 polymer ?
#
loop_
_entity_poly.entity_id
_entity_poly.type
_entity_poly.pdbx_seq_one_letter_code
_entity_poly.pdbx_strand_id
1 'polypeptide(L)'
;MRLLSSVLSFLIASSFVVLNNNFVYATLGDEFEEAVLQNASPECMKDIEALDDNEYIVCQMNMNDYKMNPKEICNIYNNNCKEYFKDPLLIAPNCRDNEGIKSFGFVQLVRYVGLELSASCILDENGNICPISKAYGSGEELAGMDKDKIFHDNCKSKLCTEGFVEVVKDITKIYKQFGIPLSPEKESGLKNVVKQLKTQKCTSLHETSNAISNIKVEINFIIISLGLLILFLY
;
A
#
# COMPACT_ATOMS: atom_id res chain seq x y z
N MET A 1 21.67 25.41 5.91
CA MET A 1 20.90 24.35 5.23
C MET A 1 20.82 23.01 5.99
N ARG A 2 21.45 22.84 7.17
CA ARG A 2 21.40 21.60 7.98
C ARG A 2 20.26 21.53 9.01
N LEU A 3 19.69 22.67 9.41
CA LEU A 3 18.61 22.73 10.42
C LEU A 3 17.21 22.35 9.89
N LEU A 4 16.99 22.41 8.57
CA LEU A 4 15.72 21.98 7.95
C LEU A 4 15.61 20.44 7.82
N SER A 5 16.73 19.73 7.80
CA SER A 5 16.78 18.26 7.72
C SER A 5 16.40 17.60 9.05
N SER A 6 16.75 18.19 10.21
CA SER A 6 16.46 17.59 11.52
C SER A 6 14.99 17.71 11.95
N VAL A 7 14.31 18.80 11.61
CA VAL A 7 12.88 19.01 11.95
C VAL A 7 11.98 18.12 11.10
N LEU A 8 12.32 17.92 9.82
CA LEU A 8 11.62 17.00 8.94
C LEU A 8 11.79 15.53 9.39
N SER A 9 12.96 15.20 9.95
CA SER A 9 13.29 13.88 10.48
C SER A 9 12.41 13.48 11.67
N PHE A 10 11.97 14.44 12.49
CA PHE A 10 11.09 14.16 13.63
C PHE A 10 9.63 13.94 13.21
N LEU A 11 9.13 14.71 12.25
CA LEU A 11 7.72 14.65 11.81
C LEU A 11 7.38 13.37 11.02
N ILE A 12 8.34 12.81 10.27
CA ILE A 12 8.17 11.55 9.54
C ILE A 12 8.41 10.34 10.47
N ALA A 13 9.07 10.49 11.62
CA ALA A 13 9.18 9.36 12.56
C ALA A 13 7.92 9.21 13.43
N SER A 14 7.40 10.32 13.97
CA SER A 14 6.23 10.29 14.86
C SER A 14 4.91 9.95 14.16
N SER A 15 4.80 10.21 12.84
CA SER A 15 3.60 9.89 12.05
C SER A 15 3.39 8.38 11.84
N PHE A 16 4.46 7.58 11.95
CA PHE A 16 4.50 6.18 11.53
C PHE A 16 4.57 5.17 12.70
N VAL A 17 4.99 5.60 13.89
CA VAL A 17 5.12 4.77 15.10
C VAL A 17 3.77 4.30 15.68
N VAL A 18 2.64 4.87 15.25
CA VAL A 18 1.31 4.62 15.87
C VAL A 18 0.51 3.51 15.19
N LEU A 19 1.01 2.85 14.14
CA LEU A 19 0.21 1.96 13.29
C LEU A 19 0.60 0.47 13.45
N ASN A 20 0.74 0.01 14.69
CA ASN A 20 1.09 -1.39 14.96
C ASN A 20 -0.18 -2.26 15.12
N ASN A 21 -0.41 -3.11 14.12
CA ASN A 21 -1.64 -3.90 13.89
C ASN A 21 -1.91 -5.08 14.84
N ASN A 22 -1.01 -5.40 15.76
CA ASN A 22 -1.29 -6.44 16.76
C ASN A 22 -2.49 -6.08 17.65
N PHE A 23 -2.90 -4.81 17.68
CA PHE A 23 -4.04 -4.36 18.46
C PHE A 23 -5.39 -4.80 17.87
N VAL A 24 -5.54 -4.87 16.53
CA VAL A 24 -6.85 -5.07 15.88
C VAL A 24 -7.27 -6.53 15.89
N TYR A 25 -6.39 -7.50 15.61
CA TYR A 25 -6.82 -8.92 15.59
C TYR A 25 -6.88 -9.58 16.98
N ALA A 26 -5.97 -9.23 17.89
CA ALA A 26 -5.87 -9.89 19.20
C ALA A 26 -6.88 -9.37 20.24
N THR A 27 -7.37 -8.14 20.08
CA THR A 27 -8.31 -7.50 21.03
C THR A 27 -9.76 -7.68 20.60
N LEU A 28 -10.02 -7.91 19.31
CA LEU A 28 -11.35 -7.72 18.74
C LEU A 28 -12.10 -9.01 18.44
N GLY A 29 -11.48 -10.19 18.45
CA GLY A 29 -12.16 -11.44 18.07
C GLY A 29 -13.42 -11.69 18.90
N ASP A 30 -13.25 -11.74 20.23
CA ASP A 30 -14.34 -12.11 21.14
C ASP A 30 -15.41 -11.01 21.27
N GLU A 31 -15.00 -9.74 21.34
CA GLU A 31 -15.93 -8.60 21.45
C GLU A 31 -16.71 -8.33 20.14
N PHE A 32 -16.08 -8.55 18.99
CA PHE A 32 -16.73 -8.41 17.68
C PHE A 32 -17.78 -9.50 17.47
N GLU A 33 -17.42 -10.74 17.75
CA GLU A 33 -18.31 -11.88 17.57
C GLU A 33 -19.56 -11.73 18.43
N GLU A 34 -19.42 -11.31 19.69
CA GLU A 34 -20.55 -11.08 20.57
C GLU A 34 -21.45 -9.93 20.09
N ALA A 35 -20.87 -8.78 19.74
CA ALA A 35 -21.64 -7.59 19.36
C ALA A 35 -22.38 -7.75 18.02
N VAL A 36 -21.76 -8.43 17.05
CA VAL A 36 -22.31 -8.61 15.71
C VAL A 36 -23.31 -9.75 15.65
N LEU A 37 -22.98 -10.92 16.20
CA LEU A 37 -23.84 -12.11 16.06
C LEU A 37 -25.13 -11.98 16.88
N GLN A 38 -25.11 -11.33 18.05
CA GLN A 38 -26.31 -11.19 18.88
C GLN A 38 -27.43 -10.36 18.22
N ASN A 39 -27.08 -9.47 17.28
CA ASN A 39 -28.02 -8.53 16.66
C ASN A 39 -28.15 -8.73 15.14
N ALA A 40 -27.56 -9.78 14.58
CA ALA A 40 -27.63 -10.07 13.15
C ALA A 40 -29.00 -10.62 12.75
N SER A 41 -29.54 -10.11 11.63
CA SER A 41 -30.70 -10.74 11.00
C SER A 41 -30.31 -12.12 10.47
N PRO A 42 -31.27 -13.05 10.27
CA PRO A 42 -30.99 -14.35 9.66
C PRO A 42 -30.28 -14.25 8.30
N GLU A 43 -30.61 -13.24 7.49
CA GLU A 43 -29.97 -13.00 6.19
C GLU A 43 -28.53 -12.52 6.34
N CYS A 44 -28.25 -11.64 7.32
CA CYS A 44 -26.88 -11.23 7.62
C CYS A 44 -26.04 -12.39 8.17
N MET A 45 -26.62 -13.23 9.04
CA MET A 45 -25.95 -14.44 9.53
C MET A 45 -25.57 -15.37 8.38
N LYS A 46 -26.48 -15.57 7.42
CA LYS A 46 -26.21 -16.38 6.23
C LYS A 46 -25.07 -15.82 5.38
N ASP A 47 -24.99 -14.49 5.23
CA ASP A 47 -23.88 -13.84 4.55
C ASP A 47 -22.55 -14.07 5.30
N ILE A 48 -22.56 -13.96 6.63
CA ILE A 48 -21.38 -14.18 7.49
C ILE A 48 -20.89 -15.64 7.39
N GLU A 49 -21.80 -16.61 7.48
CA GLU A 49 -21.48 -18.03 7.36
C GLU A 49 -20.91 -18.40 5.97
N ALA A 50 -21.30 -17.66 4.93
CA ALA A 50 -20.81 -17.87 3.58
C ALA A 50 -19.43 -17.21 3.31
N LEU A 51 -18.85 -16.49 4.27
CA LEU A 51 -17.55 -15.82 4.09
C LEU A 51 -16.40 -16.80 3.88
N ASP A 52 -16.45 -17.96 4.53
CA ASP A 52 -15.40 -18.99 4.43
C ASP A 52 -15.29 -19.60 3.03
N ASP A 53 -16.41 -19.61 2.28
CA ASP A 53 -16.49 -20.10 0.91
C ASP A 53 -16.35 -18.99 -0.14
N ASN A 54 -16.10 -17.75 0.28
CA ASN A 54 -16.07 -16.59 -0.60
C ASN A 54 -14.67 -16.36 -1.21
N GLU A 55 -14.60 -15.87 -2.46
CA GLU A 55 -13.35 -15.51 -3.13
C GLU A 55 -12.50 -14.47 -2.38
N TYR A 56 -13.12 -13.67 -1.50
CA TYR A 56 -12.46 -12.67 -0.67
C TYR A 56 -11.91 -13.22 0.66
N ILE A 57 -12.01 -14.53 0.92
CA ILE A 57 -11.37 -15.17 2.09
C ILE A 57 -9.87 -14.89 2.15
N VAL A 58 -9.23 -14.81 0.97
CA VAL A 58 -7.80 -14.46 0.83
C VAL A 58 -7.48 -13.04 1.28
N CYS A 59 -8.49 -12.19 1.50
CA CYS A 59 -8.36 -10.81 1.94
C CYS A 59 -8.35 -10.65 3.46
N GLN A 60 -8.46 -11.75 4.22
CA GLN A 60 -8.25 -11.80 5.67
C GLN A 60 -6.74 -11.76 6.03
N MET A 61 -6.01 -10.85 5.40
CA MET A 61 -4.59 -10.62 5.65
C MET A 61 -4.39 -9.45 6.61
N ASN A 62 -3.27 -9.47 7.33
CA ASN A 62 -2.84 -8.41 8.21
C ASN A 62 -1.37 -8.04 7.98
N MET A 63 -0.89 -7.04 8.72
CA MET A 63 0.49 -6.55 8.54
C MET A 63 1.58 -7.54 9.01
N ASN A 64 1.25 -8.53 9.85
CA ASN A 64 2.19 -9.61 10.15
C ASN A 64 2.38 -10.53 8.94
N ASP A 65 1.31 -10.82 8.20
CA ASP A 65 1.40 -11.58 6.95
C ASP A 65 2.27 -10.82 5.94
N TYR A 66 2.08 -9.50 5.82
CA TYR A 66 2.95 -8.65 5.00
C TYR A 66 4.42 -8.76 5.41
N LYS A 67 4.72 -8.70 6.71
CA LYS A 67 6.11 -8.79 7.20
C LYS A 67 6.75 -10.15 6.87
N MET A 68 5.97 -11.22 6.85
CA MET A 68 6.44 -12.56 6.50
C MET A 68 6.66 -12.73 5.00
N ASN A 69 5.71 -12.29 4.17
CA ASN A 69 5.79 -12.45 2.72
C ASN A 69 5.27 -11.23 1.95
N PRO A 70 6.02 -10.11 1.91
CA PRO A 70 5.50 -8.83 1.43
C PRO A 70 5.11 -8.88 -0.05
N LYS A 71 5.86 -9.60 -0.89
CA LYS A 71 5.54 -9.71 -2.33
C LYS A 71 4.24 -10.48 -2.58
N GLU A 72 4.04 -11.58 -1.88
CA GLU A 72 2.83 -12.39 -2.01
C GLU A 72 1.61 -11.60 -1.53
N ILE A 73 1.70 -10.98 -0.35
CA ILE A 73 0.62 -10.16 0.20
C ILE A 73 0.28 -8.99 -0.72
N CYS A 74 1.29 -8.32 -1.30
CA CYS A 74 1.03 -7.27 -2.27
C CYS A 74 0.39 -7.77 -3.57
N ASN A 75 0.70 -8.99 -4.01
CA ASN A 75 0.03 -9.58 -5.17
C ASN A 75 -1.45 -9.86 -4.85
N ILE A 76 -1.76 -10.50 -3.72
CA ILE A 76 -3.14 -10.78 -3.30
C ILE A 76 -3.90 -9.46 -3.12
N TYR A 77 -3.31 -8.49 -2.42
CA TYR A 77 -3.92 -7.17 -2.22
C TYR A 77 -4.26 -6.49 -3.56
N ASN A 78 -3.28 -6.40 -4.46
CA ASN A 78 -3.43 -5.65 -5.71
C ASN A 78 -4.41 -6.31 -6.70
N ASN A 79 -4.51 -7.64 -6.69
CA ASN A 79 -5.32 -8.39 -7.65
C ASN A 79 -6.72 -8.75 -7.12
N ASN A 80 -6.86 -9.01 -5.82
CA ASN A 80 -8.08 -9.59 -5.25
C ASN A 80 -8.78 -8.66 -4.25
N CYS A 81 -8.04 -7.87 -3.47
CA CYS A 81 -8.62 -7.28 -2.24
C CYS A 81 -8.92 -5.79 -2.27
N LYS A 82 -8.47 -5.05 -3.29
CA LYS A 82 -8.67 -3.58 -3.36
C LYS A 82 -10.13 -3.15 -3.21
N GLU A 83 -11.07 -3.86 -3.83
CA GLU A 83 -12.48 -3.51 -3.76
C GLU A 83 -13.11 -3.90 -2.42
N TYR A 84 -12.75 -5.07 -1.87
CA TYR A 84 -13.17 -5.49 -0.52
C TYR A 84 -12.76 -4.45 0.53
N PHE A 85 -11.52 -3.97 0.48
CA PHE A 85 -11.04 -2.96 1.42
C PHE A 85 -11.71 -1.58 1.23
N LYS A 86 -12.30 -1.28 0.07
CA LYS A 86 -13.10 -0.07 -0.13
C LYS A 86 -14.53 -0.24 0.38
N ASP A 87 -15.14 -1.41 0.18
CA ASP A 87 -16.49 -1.74 0.66
C ASP A 87 -16.52 -3.16 1.26
N PRO A 88 -16.18 -3.31 2.56
CA PRO A 88 -16.12 -4.61 3.22
C PRO A 88 -17.44 -5.35 3.26
N LEU A 89 -18.57 -4.62 3.14
CA LEU A 89 -19.91 -5.20 3.13
C LEU A 89 -20.39 -5.54 1.71
N LEU A 90 -19.51 -5.53 0.72
CA LEU A 90 -19.79 -6.05 -0.61
C LEU A 90 -20.04 -7.57 -0.57
N ILE A 91 -19.34 -8.27 0.34
CA ILE A 91 -19.46 -9.72 0.52
C ILE A 91 -20.55 -10.14 1.52
N ALA A 92 -21.06 -9.17 2.28
CA ALA A 92 -22.16 -9.36 3.22
C ALA A 92 -23.20 -8.22 3.10
N PRO A 93 -23.87 -8.10 1.93
CA PRO A 93 -24.77 -6.98 1.67
C PRO A 93 -25.95 -6.92 2.64
N ASN A 94 -26.43 -8.06 3.15
CA ASN A 94 -27.52 -8.11 4.12
C ASN A 94 -27.11 -7.59 5.51
N CYS A 95 -25.80 -7.39 5.74
CA CYS A 95 -25.25 -6.85 6.98
C CYS A 95 -25.06 -5.33 6.97
N ARG A 96 -25.38 -4.62 5.89
CA ARG A 96 -25.19 -3.15 5.77
C ARG A 96 -25.88 -2.35 6.86
N ASP A 97 -27.06 -2.81 7.28
CA ASP A 97 -27.87 -2.13 8.28
C ASP A 97 -27.72 -2.68 9.69
N ASN A 98 -26.85 -3.68 9.90
CA ASN A 98 -26.62 -4.26 11.21
C ASN A 98 -25.96 -3.24 12.16
N GLU A 99 -26.64 -2.94 13.28
CA GLU A 99 -26.17 -1.96 14.25
C GLU A 99 -24.90 -2.42 15.00
N GLY A 100 -24.70 -3.73 15.19
CA GLY A 100 -23.46 -4.28 15.75
C GLY A 100 -22.24 -3.92 14.89
N ILE A 101 -22.32 -4.16 13.58
CA ILE A 101 -21.28 -3.83 12.59
C ILE A 101 -21.01 -2.32 12.55
N LYS A 102 -22.06 -1.49 12.59
CA LYS A 102 -21.95 -0.02 12.57
C LYS A 102 -21.30 0.50 13.86
N SER A 103 -21.80 0.07 15.02
CA SER A 103 -21.34 0.51 16.34
C SER A 103 -19.91 0.08 16.63
N PHE A 104 -19.54 -1.13 16.20
CA PHE A 104 -18.19 -1.64 16.30
C PHE A 104 -17.21 -0.90 15.38
N GLY A 105 -17.71 -0.31 14.30
CA GLY A 105 -16.86 0.33 13.30
C GLY A 105 -16.10 -0.69 12.44
N PHE A 106 -16.72 -1.82 12.11
CA PHE A 106 -16.08 -2.86 11.29
C PHE A 106 -15.62 -2.34 9.92
N VAL A 107 -16.52 -1.68 9.20
CA VAL A 107 -16.25 -1.13 7.85
C VAL A 107 -15.03 -0.21 7.88
N GLN A 108 -14.97 0.59 8.92
CA GLN A 108 -13.91 1.52 9.21
C GLN A 108 -12.59 0.81 9.47
N LEU A 109 -12.57 -0.18 10.37
CA LEU A 109 -11.37 -0.96 10.70
C LEU A 109 -10.81 -1.68 9.47
N VAL A 110 -11.66 -2.34 8.68
CA VAL A 110 -11.22 -3.02 7.45
C VAL A 110 -10.68 -2.01 6.44
N ARG A 111 -11.35 -0.87 6.22
CA ARG A 111 -10.83 0.22 5.37
C ARG A 111 -9.47 0.73 5.83
N TYR A 112 -9.27 0.82 7.13
CA TYR A 112 -8.01 1.25 7.72
C TYR A 112 -6.88 0.24 7.42
N VAL A 113 -7.11 -1.06 7.60
CA VAL A 113 -6.16 -2.12 7.20
C VAL A 113 -5.88 -2.06 5.69
N GLY A 114 -6.91 -1.86 4.89
CA GLY A 114 -6.79 -1.71 3.44
C GLY A 114 -5.94 -0.51 3.02
N LEU A 115 -6.02 0.58 3.77
CA LEU A 115 -5.18 1.77 3.56
C LEU A 115 -3.72 1.48 3.91
N GLU A 116 -3.46 0.76 5.00
CA GLU A 116 -2.09 0.36 5.36
C GLU A 116 -1.48 -0.54 4.29
N LEU A 117 -2.21 -1.54 3.82
CA LEU A 117 -1.78 -2.38 2.71
C LEU A 117 -1.58 -1.57 1.43
N SER A 118 -2.46 -0.60 1.13
CA SER A 118 -2.29 0.30 -0.02
C SER A 118 -0.98 1.08 0.04
N ALA A 119 -0.58 1.50 1.24
CA ALA A 119 0.66 2.22 1.48
C ALA A 119 1.88 1.30 1.42
N SER A 120 1.76 0.05 1.89
CA SER A 120 2.82 -0.96 1.89
C SER A 120 3.03 -1.67 0.55
N CYS A 121 2.02 -1.65 -0.33
CA CYS A 121 2.00 -2.45 -1.56
C CYS A 121 1.99 -1.64 -2.85
N ILE A 122 2.55 -0.43 -2.80
CA ILE A 122 2.84 0.34 -4.01
C ILE A 122 4.02 -0.34 -4.72
N LEU A 123 3.83 -0.61 -6.01
CA LEU A 123 4.84 -1.25 -6.86
C LEU A 123 5.42 -0.23 -7.84
N ASP A 124 6.70 -0.39 -8.14
CA ASP A 124 7.39 0.33 -9.20
C ASP A 124 7.03 -0.24 -10.59
N GLU A 125 7.60 0.36 -11.63
CA GLU A 125 7.40 -0.02 -13.03
C GLU A 125 7.85 -1.46 -13.35
N ASN A 126 8.67 -2.07 -12.48
CA ASN A 126 9.19 -3.42 -12.63
C ASN A 126 8.49 -4.43 -11.70
N GLY A 127 7.44 -4.03 -11.00
CA GLY A 127 6.71 -4.88 -10.05
C GLY A 127 7.42 -5.10 -8.71
N ASN A 128 8.42 -4.28 -8.36
CA ASN A 128 9.04 -4.31 -7.04
C ASN A 128 8.34 -3.36 -6.08
N ILE A 129 8.31 -3.71 -4.79
CA ILE A 129 7.73 -2.84 -3.76
C ILE A 129 8.57 -1.56 -3.64
N CYS A 130 7.88 -0.42 -3.69
CA CYS A 130 8.48 0.90 -3.60
C CYS A 130 9.28 1.10 -2.31
N PRO A 131 10.41 1.84 -2.32
CA PRO A 131 11.25 2.02 -1.14
C PRO A 131 10.51 2.57 0.09
N ILE A 132 9.65 3.58 -0.07
CA ILE A 132 8.86 4.12 1.05
C ILE A 132 7.85 3.08 1.54
N SER A 133 7.16 2.39 0.62
CA SER A 133 6.17 1.35 0.94
C SER A 133 6.79 0.16 1.68
N LYS A 134 7.98 -0.26 1.28
CA LYS A 134 8.74 -1.31 1.96
C LYS A 134 9.09 -0.89 3.39
N ALA A 135 9.62 0.31 3.55
CA ALA A 135 9.98 0.84 4.86
C ALA A 135 8.74 1.05 5.76
N TYR A 136 7.61 1.43 5.17
CA TYR A 136 6.34 1.53 5.86
C TYR A 136 5.86 0.18 6.38
N GLY A 137 5.76 -0.81 5.48
CA GLY A 137 5.17 -2.11 5.82
C GLY A 137 6.05 -2.99 6.71
N SER A 138 7.36 -2.80 6.73
CA SER A 138 8.24 -3.55 7.64
C SER A 138 8.02 -3.18 9.11
N GLY A 139 7.41 -2.01 9.39
CA GLY A 139 7.25 -1.49 10.75
C GLY A 139 8.59 -1.10 11.40
N GLU A 140 9.67 -1.08 10.62
CA GLU A 140 10.94 -0.54 11.08
C GLU A 140 10.81 0.99 11.17
N GLU A 141 11.22 1.56 12.30
CA GLU A 141 11.22 3.01 12.44
C GLU A 141 12.12 3.60 11.35
N LEU A 142 11.55 4.48 10.52
CA LEU A 142 12.32 5.29 9.57
C LEU A 142 13.47 6.04 10.25
N ALA A 143 13.40 6.24 11.58
CA ALA A 143 14.47 6.82 12.40
C ALA A 143 15.80 6.05 12.34
N GLY A 144 15.78 4.73 12.09
CA GLY A 144 16.99 3.92 11.91
C GLY A 144 17.49 3.83 10.46
N MET A 145 16.76 4.39 9.49
CA MET A 145 17.08 4.28 8.08
C MET A 145 17.64 5.59 7.50
N ASP A 146 18.40 5.47 6.42
CA ASP A 146 18.78 6.62 5.59
C ASP A 146 17.55 7.13 4.82
N LYS A 147 16.78 8.02 5.47
CA LYS A 147 15.56 8.62 4.92
C LYS A 147 15.82 9.30 3.59
N ASP A 148 16.92 10.05 3.47
CA ASP A 148 17.25 10.77 2.25
C ASP A 148 17.47 9.79 1.10
N LYS A 149 18.13 8.65 1.37
CA LYS A 149 18.26 7.57 0.40
C LYS A 149 16.93 6.93 0.04
N ILE A 150 16.06 6.62 1.01
CA ILE A 150 14.74 6.03 0.74
C ILE A 150 13.89 6.94 -0.14
N PHE A 151 13.83 8.23 0.19
CA PHE A 151 13.12 9.22 -0.61
C PHE A 151 13.73 9.33 -2.01
N HIS A 152 15.05 9.42 -2.10
CA HIS A 152 15.75 9.49 -3.38
C HIS A 152 15.47 8.26 -4.26
N ASP A 153 15.53 7.06 -3.70
CA ASP A 153 15.26 5.81 -4.43
C ASP A 153 13.78 5.71 -4.82
N ASN A 154 12.86 6.17 -3.97
CA ASN A 154 11.43 6.22 -4.32
C ASN A 154 11.14 7.22 -5.45
N CYS A 155 11.86 8.34 -5.48
CA CYS A 155 11.77 9.34 -6.54
C CYS A 155 12.25 8.84 -7.90
N LYS A 156 12.90 7.67 -7.99
CA LYS A 156 13.27 7.09 -9.29
C LYS A 156 12.09 6.47 -10.02
N SER A 157 11.04 6.08 -9.29
CA SER A 157 9.83 5.51 -9.87
C SER A 157 8.70 6.54 -9.86
N LYS A 158 8.08 6.73 -11.03
CA LYS A 158 6.90 7.59 -11.16
C LYS A 158 5.73 6.95 -10.43
N LEU A 159 5.53 5.64 -10.59
CA LEU A 159 4.47 4.90 -9.90
C LEU A 159 4.62 4.97 -8.38
N CYS A 160 5.84 4.82 -7.86
CA CYS A 160 6.09 4.98 -6.43
C CYS A 160 5.82 6.40 -5.93
N THR A 161 6.18 7.41 -6.72
CA THR A 161 5.98 8.81 -6.36
C THR A 161 4.50 9.18 -6.34
N GLU A 162 3.78 8.85 -7.42
CA GLU A 162 2.36 9.19 -7.58
C GLU A 162 1.48 8.35 -6.66
N GLY A 163 1.75 7.04 -6.56
CA GLY A 163 1.04 6.14 -5.66
C GLY A 163 1.10 6.62 -4.21
N PHE A 164 2.28 7.00 -3.72
CA PHE A 164 2.41 7.45 -2.33
C PHE A 164 1.73 8.81 -2.10
N VAL A 165 1.70 9.69 -3.10
CA VAL A 165 0.92 10.93 -3.05
C VAL A 165 -0.59 10.65 -2.91
N GLU A 166 -1.12 9.66 -3.63
CA GLU A 166 -2.54 9.27 -3.50
C GLU A 166 -2.83 8.68 -2.13
N VAL A 167 -1.98 7.79 -1.62
CA VAL A 167 -2.13 7.22 -0.27
C VAL A 167 -2.22 8.31 0.80
N VAL A 168 -1.39 9.36 0.73
CA VAL A 168 -1.45 10.47 1.69
C VAL A 168 -2.79 11.24 1.63
N LYS A 169 -3.39 11.37 0.44
CA LYS A 169 -4.72 11.98 0.30
C LYS A 169 -5.78 11.07 0.93
N ASP A 170 -5.69 9.76 0.70
CA ASP A 170 -6.63 8.79 1.24
C ASP A 170 -6.55 8.70 2.76
N ILE A 171 -5.36 8.75 3.36
CA ILE A 171 -5.17 8.91 4.81
C ILE A 171 -5.95 10.12 5.32
N THR A 172 -5.76 11.28 4.69
CA THR A 172 -6.44 12.50 5.14
C THR A 172 -7.97 12.39 5.02
N LYS A 173 -8.47 11.74 3.97
CA LYS A 173 -9.90 11.49 3.76
C LYS A 173 -10.47 10.54 4.81
N ILE A 174 -9.77 9.43 5.06
CA ILE A 174 -10.19 8.40 6.00
C ILE A 174 -10.25 8.98 7.41
N TYR A 175 -9.21 9.65 7.90
CA TYR A 175 -9.23 10.30 9.22
C TYR A 175 -10.41 11.26 9.41
N LYS A 176 -10.77 12.03 8.37
CA LYS A 176 -11.96 12.88 8.38
C LYS A 176 -13.26 12.09 8.46
N GLN A 177 -13.39 10.99 7.72
CA GLN A 177 -14.56 10.10 7.80
C GLN A 177 -14.72 9.46 9.17
N PHE A 178 -13.61 9.20 9.84
CA PHE A 178 -13.56 8.71 11.21
C PHE A 178 -13.87 9.75 12.29
N GLY A 179 -13.94 11.04 11.93
CA GLY A 179 -14.02 12.12 12.92
C GLY A 179 -12.77 12.21 13.82
N ILE A 180 -11.66 11.58 13.44
CA ILE A 180 -10.40 11.61 14.20
C ILE A 180 -9.58 12.79 13.65
N PRO A 181 -9.41 13.87 14.42
CA PRO A 181 -8.57 14.97 13.97
C PRO A 181 -7.11 14.50 13.86
N LEU A 182 -6.49 14.76 12.71
CA LEU A 182 -5.04 14.64 12.60
C LEU A 182 -4.41 15.72 13.49
N SER A 183 -3.37 15.35 14.26
CA SER A 183 -2.59 16.37 14.95
C SER A 183 -1.97 17.34 13.93
N PRO A 184 -1.80 18.63 14.25
CA PRO A 184 -1.16 19.58 13.35
C PRO A 184 0.21 19.13 12.86
N GLU A 185 0.97 18.43 13.71
CA GLU A 185 2.26 17.83 13.37
C GLU A 185 2.14 16.73 12.32
N LYS A 186 1.17 15.81 12.48
CA LYS A 186 0.94 14.73 11.52
C LYS A 186 0.46 15.26 10.19
N GLU A 187 -0.48 16.22 10.20
CA GLU A 187 -0.96 16.87 8.98
C GLU A 187 0.17 17.61 8.24
N SER A 188 1.01 18.35 8.98
CA SER A 188 2.19 19.03 8.44
C SER A 188 3.20 18.03 7.87
N GLY A 189 3.45 16.92 8.57
CA GLY A 189 4.31 15.83 8.12
C GLY A 189 3.85 15.25 6.79
N LEU A 190 2.57 14.86 6.69
CA LEU A 190 1.96 14.35 5.46
C LEU A 190 2.05 15.35 4.30
N LYS A 191 1.75 16.63 4.54
CA LYS A 191 1.87 17.70 3.53
C LYS A 191 3.31 17.88 3.06
N ASN A 192 4.29 17.80 3.97
CA ASN A 192 5.69 17.93 3.63
C ASN A 192 6.18 16.76 2.77
N VAL A 193 5.78 15.52 3.10
CA VAL A 193 6.08 14.34 2.28
C VAL A 193 5.55 14.53 0.86
N VAL A 194 4.28 14.91 0.69
CA VAL A 194 3.68 15.18 -0.63
C VAL A 194 4.42 16.31 -1.34
N LYS A 195 4.76 17.39 -0.64
CA LYS A 195 5.51 18.51 -1.21
C LYS A 195 6.87 18.05 -1.73
N GLN A 196 7.58 17.20 -0.99
CA GLN A 196 8.88 16.67 -1.40
C GLN A 196 8.79 15.78 -2.62
N LEU A 197 7.84 14.84 -2.64
CA LEU A 197 7.59 13.94 -3.76
C LEU A 197 7.20 14.70 -5.04
N LYS A 198 6.56 15.86 -4.92
CA LYS A 198 6.18 16.73 -6.05
C LYS A 198 7.24 17.74 -6.47
N THR A 199 8.41 17.79 -5.84
CA THR A 199 9.47 18.72 -6.25
C THR A 199 10.04 18.34 -7.61
N GLN A 200 10.49 19.34 -8.37
CA GLN A 200 11.22 19.10 -9.62
C GLN A 200 12.43 18.19 -9.42
N LYS A 201 13.12 18.29 -8.27
CA LYS A 201 14.23 17.41 -7.89
C LYS A 201 13.82 15.94 -7.84
N CYS A 202 12.66 15.63 -7.27
CA CYS A 202 12.15 14.26 -7.21
C CYS A 202 11.68 13.80 -8.59
N THR A 203 10.83 14.59 -9.25
CA THR A 203 10.24 14.22 -10.54
C THR A 203 11.27 14.14 -11.67
N SER A 204 12.39 14.86 -11.59
CA SER A 204 13.48 14.73 -12.57
C SER A 204 14.25 13.41 -12.45
N LEU A 205 14.08 12.68 -11.34
CA LEU A 205 14.72 11.38 -11.14
C LEU A 205 13.87 10.23 -11.69
N HIS A 206 12.61 10.48 -12.10
CA HIS A 206 11.76 9.45 -12.69
C HIS A 206 12.48 8.78 -13.86
N GLU A 207 12.87 7.53 -13.66
CA GLU A 207 13.43 6.68 -14.68
C GLU A 207 12.32 6.43 -15.69
N THR A 208 12.37 7.12 -16.83
CA THR A 208 11.50 6.76 -17.94
C THR A 208 11.90 5.36 -18.38
N SER A 209 11.01 4.37 -18.25
CA SER A 209 11.24 3.01 -18.78
C SER A 209 11.42 2.97 -20.32
N ASN A 210 11.51 4.14 -20.96
CA ASN A 210 12.09 4.35 -22.29
C ASN A 210 13.59 4.00 -22.38
N ALA A 211 14.18 3.43 -21.34
CA ALA A 211 15.33 2.54 -21.48
C ALA A 211 14.92 1.10 -21.88
N ILE A 212 13.85 0.93 -22.67
CA ILE A 212 14.06 0.30 -23.98
C ILE A 212 15.07 1.21 -24.68
N SER A 213 16.35 1.03 -24.30
CA SER A 213 17.44 1.31 -25.19
C SER A 213 16.96 0.85 -26.55
N ASN A 214 17.00 1.75 -27.52
CA ASN A 214 16.99 1.37 -28.92
C ASN A 214 18.20 0.45 -29.11
N ILE A 215 18.09 -0.80 -28.66
CA ILE A 215 18.66 -1.98 -29.25
C ILE A 215 17.83 -2.16 -30.53
N LYS A 216 17.94 -1.18 -31.44
CA LYS A 216 18.31 -1.46 -32.81
C LYS A 216 19.72 -2.07 -32.72
N VAL A 217 19.85 -3.26 -32.13
CA VAL A 217 20.89 -4.17 -32.57
C VAL A 217 20.49 -4.40 -34.01
N GLU A 218 21.35 -3.91 -34.89
CA GLU A 218 21.28 -4.13 -36.31
C GLU A 218 21.21 -5.65 -36.53
N ILE A 219 19.99 -6.21 -36.55
CA ILE A 219 19.74 -7.60 -36.94
C ILE A 219 20.37 -7.84 -38.32
N ASN A 220 20.52 -6.79 -39.12
CA ASN A 220 21.29 -6.79 -40.36
C ASN A 220 22.75 -7.24 -40.19
N PHE A 221 23.48 -6.85 -39.14
CA PHE A 221 24.89 -7.24 -38.97
C PHE A 221 25.07 -8.72 -38.60
N ILE A 222 24.17 -9.27 -37.80
CA ILE A 222 24.18 -10.70 -37.44
C ILE A 222 23.79 -11.57 -38.64
N ILE A 223 22.79 -11.16 -39.42
CA ILE A 223 22.38 -11.90 -40.63
C ILE A 223 23.45 -11.82 -41.73
N ILE A 224 24.12 -10.67 -41.90
CA ILE A 224 25.20 -10.51 -42.89
C ILE A 224 26.44 -11.33 -42.50
N SER A 225 26.80 -11.36 -41.21
CA SER A 225 27.95 -12.17 -40.74
C SER A 225 27.69 -13.67 -40.83
N LEU A 226 26.47 -14.14 -40.54
CA LEU A 226 26.07 -15.54 -40.75
C LEU A 226 26.00 -15.92 -42.23
N GLY A 227 25.52 -15.02 -43.10
CA GLY A 227 25.50 -15.24 -44.55
C GLY A 227 26.89 -15.36 -45.18
N LEU A 228 27.85 -14.54 -44.72
CA LEU A 228 29.25 -14.63 -45.16
C LEU A 228 29.92 -15.94 -44.70
N LEU A 229 29.65 -16.39 -43.47
CA LEU A 229 30.18 -17.66 -42.96
C LEU A 229 29.70 -18.87 -43.77
N ILE A 230 28.43 -18.87 -44.21
CA ILE A 230 27.88 -19.94 -45.05
C ILE A 230 28.52 -19.95 -46.44
N LEU A 231 28.87 -18.78 -46.99
CA LEU A 231 29.58 -18.65 -48.28
C LEU A 231 31.05 -19.10 -48.23
N PHE A 232 31.69 -19.12 -47.05
CA PHE A 232 33.05 -19.65 -46.88
C PHE A 232 33.09 -21.16 -46.59
N LEU A 233 31.94 -21.76 -46.24
CA LEU A 233 31.81 -23.18 -45.92
C LEU A 233 31.27 -24.04 -47.09
N TYR A 234 30.96 -23.43 -48.22
CA TYR A 234 30.48 -24.08 -49.46
C TYR A 234 31.38 -23.69 -50.64
#